data_AF-A0A9D5JWY6-F1
#
_entry.id   AF-A0A9D5JWY6-F1
#
_cell.length_a   1.000
_cell.length_b   1.000
_cell.length_c   1.000
_cell.angle_alpha   90.00
_cell.angle_beta   90.00
_cell.angle_gamma   90.00
#
_symmetry.space_group_name_H-M   'P 1'
#
loop_
_entity.id
_entity.type
_entity.pdbx_description
1 polymer ?
#
loop_
_entity_poly.entity_id
_entity_poly.type
_entity_poly.pdbx_seq_one_letter_code
_entity_poly.pdbx_strand_id
1 'polypeptide(L)' 'MVDIGILMTTGTFTLEAKKEARRDGVPPIELVDGEKLVEMFEHLELGLIPRKTYDLDPAFFEDFQE' A
#
# COMPACT_ATOMS: atom_id res chain seq x y z
N MET A 1 -25.81 5.53 -9.08
CA MET A 1 -24.45 5.24 -8.58
C MET A 1 -23.94 4.06 -9.38
N VAL A 2 -22.71 4.12 -9.88
CA VAL A 2 -22.07 2.94 -10.47
C VAL A 2 -21.67 2.06 -9.29
N ASP A 3 -22.09 0.80 -9.29
CA ASP A 3 -21.63 -0.17 -8.31
C ASP A 3 -20.15 -0.46 -8.59
N ILE A 4 -19.30 -0.28 -7.59
CA ILE A 4 -17.87 -0.57 -7.67
C ILE A 4 -17.66 -1.94 -7.03
N GLY A 5 -17.22 -2.91 -7.82
CA GLY A 5 -16.80 -4.21 -7.31
C GLY A 5 -15.40 -4.12 -6.71
N ILE A 6 -15.16 -4.78 -5.57
CA ILE A 6 -13.82 -4.87 -4.96
C ILE A 6 -13.34 -6.33 -5.01
N LEU A 7 -12.14 -6.55 -5.52
CA LEU A 7 -11.47 -7.85 -5.51
C LEU A 7 -10.22 -7.77 -4.63
N MET A 8 -10.18 -8.60 -3.58
CA MET A 8 -9.10 -8.63 -2.60
C MET A 8 -8.32 -9.96 -2.67
N THR A 9 -7.00 -9.90 -2.56
CA THR A 9 -6.13 -11.08 -2.48
C THR A 9 -4.91 -10.80 -1.59
N THR A 10 -4.31 -11.85 -1.03
CA THR A 10 -3.03 -11.76 -0.30
C THR A 10 -1.82 -11.83 -1.24
N GLY A 11 -2.01 -12.22 -2.51
CA GLY A 11 -0.98 -12.21 -3.55
C GLY A 11 -0.92 -10.89 -4.32
N THR A 12 -0.39 -10.91 -5.55
CA THR A 12 -0.33 -9.74 -6.45
C THR A 12 -1.17 -9.95 -7.71
N PHE A 13 -1.62 -8.85 -8.32
CA PHE A 13 -2.28 -8.89 -9.64
C PHE A 13 -1.27 -8.68 -10.77
N THR A 14 -1.43 -9.41 -11.86
CA THR A 14 -0.65 -9.19 -13.09
C THR A 14 -0.97 -7.83 -13.72
N LEU A 15 -0.07 -7.32 -14.57
CA LEU A 15 -0.31 -6.08 -15.30
C LEU A 15 -1.58 -6.15 -16.16
N GLU A 16 -1.82 -7.28 -16.81
CA GLU A 16 -3.02 -7.49 -17.63
C GLU A 16 -4.30 -7.49 -16.78
N ALA A 17 -4.28 -8.08 -15.58
CA ALA A 17 -5.41 -7.99 -14.65
C ALA A 17 -5.68 -6.54 -14.21
N LYS A 18 -4.62 -5.76 -13.94
CA LYS A 18 -4.74 -4.33 -13.59
C LYS A 18 -5.30 -3.49 -14.73
N LYS A 19 -4.99 -3.81 -15.99
CA LYS A 19 -5.57 -3.15 -17.18
C LYS A 19 -7.04 -3.51 -17.34
N GLU A 20 -7.36 -4.80 -17.23
CA GLU A 20 -8.73 -5.30 -17.40
C GLU A 20 -9.69 -4.71 -16.36
N ALA A 21 -9.26 -4.58 -15.11
CA ALA A 21 -10.06 -3.99 -14.04
C ALA A 21 -10.42 -2.50 -14.25
N ARG A 22 -9.69 -1.80 -15.14
CA ARG A 22 -9.94 -0.40 -15.53
C ARG A 22 -10.33 -0.27 -16.99
N ARG A 23 -10.81 -1.35 -17.61
CA ARG A 23 -11.15 -1.34 -19.03
C ARG A 23 -12.29 -0.36 -19.31
N ASP A 24 -12.15 0.40 -20.39
CA ASP A 24 -13.17 1.33 -20.84
C ASP A 24 -14.49 0.62 -21.16
N GLY A 25 -15.60 1.25 -20.79
CA GLY A 25 -16.94 0.75 -21.08
C GLY A 25 -17.46 -0.36 -20.16
N VAL A 26 -16.69 -0.77 -19.15
CA VAL A 26 -17.18 -1.64 -18.06
C VAL A 26 -17.11 -0.93 -16.71
N PRO A 27 -17.97 -1.30 -15.74
CA PRO A 27 -17.83 -0.82 -14.38
C PRO A 27 -16.44 -1.18 -13.84
N PRO A 28 -15.72 -0.22 -13.24
CA PRO A 28 -14.38 -0.47 -12.74
C PRO A 28 -14.43 -1.47 -11.57
N ILE A 29 -13.39 -2.30 -11.49
CA ILE A 29 -13.15 -3.17 -10.34
C ILE A 29 -11.96 -2.63 -9.58
N GLU A 30 -12.16 -2.36 -8.29
CA GLU A 30 -11.08 -2.01 -7.40
C GLU A 30 -10.29 -3.26 -7.03
N LEU A 31 -8.98 -3.21 -7.31
CA LEU A 31 -8.05 -4.29 -6.98
C LEU A 31 -7.27 -3.93 -5.72
N VAL A 32 -7.36 -4.80 -4.72
CA VAL A 32 -6.63 -4.71 -3.45
C VAL A 32 -5.75 -5.96 -3.34
N ASP A 33 -4.44 -5.79 -3.55
CA ASP A 33 -3.45 -6.84 -3.39
C ASP A 33 -2.81 -6.80 -1.99
N GLY A 34 -1.92 -7.75 -1.71
CA GLY A 34 -1.26 -7.88 -0.41
C GLY A 34 -0.53 -6.63 0.05
N GLU A 35 0.10 -5.88 -0.86
CA GLU A 35 0.79 -4.63 -0.53
C GLU A 35 -0.18 -3.57 -0.03
N LYS A 36 -1.28 -3.34 -0.75
CA LYS A 36 -2.34 -2.42 -0.32
C LYS A 36 -3.00 -2.86 1.00
N LEU A 37 -3.17 -4.16 1.21
CA LEU A 37 -3.67 -4.68 2.49
C LEU A 37 -2.73 -4.32 3.65
N VAL A 38 -1.42 -4.48 3.46
CA VAL A 38 -0.43 -4.10 4.47
C VAL A 38 -0.46 -2.59 4.72
N GLU A 39 -0.47 -1.77 3.67
CA GLU A 39 -0.58 -0.30 3.79
C GLU A 39 -1.84 0.11 4.56
N MET A 40 -2.98 -0.53 4.29
CA MET A 40 -4.21 -0.28 5.02
C MET A 40 -4.14 -0.75 6.47
N PHE A 41 -3.51 -1.91 6.74
CA PHE A 41 -3.34 -2.38 8.12
C PHE A 41 -2.41 -1.46 8.91
N GLU A 42 -1.34 -0.94 8.30
CA GLU A 42 -0.45 0.06 8.87
C GLU A 42 -1.20 1.38 9.13
N HIS A 43 -1.92 1.90 8.13
CA HIS A 43 -2.64 3.16 8.24
C HIS A 43 -3.78 3.12 9.27
N LEU A 44 -4.48 1.99 9.36
CA LEU A 44 -5.59 1.80 10.30
C LEU A 44 -5.14 1.20 11.63
N GLU A 45 -3.83 0.89 11.79
CA GLU A 45 -3.26 0.16 12.91
C GLU A 45 -4.03 -1.16 13.21
N LEU A 46 -4.58 -1.78 12.17
CA LEU A 46 -5.47 -2.93 12.30
C LEU A 46 -4.67 -4.19 12.58
N GLY A 47 -4.77 -4.70 13.80
CA GLY A 47 -4.02 -5.90 14.21
C GLY A 47 -2.51 -5.67 14.33
N LEU A 48 -2.07 -4.41 14.28
CA LEU A 48 -0.68 -4.01 14.45
C LEU A 48 -0.51 -3.27 15.77
N ILE A 49 0.68 -3.38 16.36
CA ILE A 49 1.06 -2.57 17.52
C ILE A 49 2.06 -1.54 17.00
N PRO A 50 1.66 -0.27 16.79
CA PRO A 50 2.57 0.74 16.29
C PRO A 50 3.75 0.91 17.25
N ARG A 51 4.97 0.85 16.69
CA ARG A 51 6.22 1.10 17.40
C ARG A 51 6.96 2.20 16.67
N LYS A 52 7.02 3.39 17.27
CA LYS A 52 7.84 4.49 16.79
C LYS A 52 9.27 4.30 17.33
N THR A 53 10.29 4.28 16.47
CA THR A 53 11.69 4.15 16.95
C THR A 53 12.71 4.68 15.96
N TYR A 54 13.57 5.59 16.44
CA TYR A 54 14.89 5.97 15.94
C TYR A 54 15.63 6.69 17.07
N ASP A 55 16.94 6.48 17.17
CA ASP A 55 17.84 7.28 18.00
C ASP A 55 18.90 7.94 17.12
N LEU A 56 19.24 9.19 17.46
CA LEU A 56 20.21 10.00 16.72
C LEU A 56 21.65 9.68 17.16
N ASP A 57 22.55 9.63 16.18
CA ASP A 57 24.00 9.51 16.37
C ASP A 57 24.65 10.86 16.03
N PRO A 58 25.07 11.66 17.03
CA PRO A 58 25.64 12.97 16.77
C PRO A 58 26.97 12.90 16.03
N ALA A 59 27.79 11.90 16.34
CA ALA A 59 29.12 11.74 15.78
C ALA A 59 29.06 11.49 14.27
N PHE A 60 28.04 10.77 13.82
CA PHE A 60 27.79 10.53 12.40
C PHE A 60 27.70 11.83 11.57
N PHE A 61 27.17 12.92 12.14
CA PHE A 61 26.94 14.16 11.40
C PHE A 61 28.08 15.16 11.49
N GLU A 62 29.18 14.84 12.19
CA GLU A 62 30.31 15.75 12.39
C GLU A 62 31.17 15.89 11.12
N ASP A 63 31.44 14.79 10.40
CA ASP A 63 32.30 14.79 9.20
C ASP A 63 31.59 15.26 7.90
N PHE A 64 30.27 15.45 7.97
CA PHE A 64 29.45 15.98 6.87
C PHE A 64 29.11 17.47 7.08
N GLN A 65 29.73 18.11 8.09
CA GLN A 65 29.74 19.57 8.23
C GLN A 65 30.73 20.17 7.23
N GLU A 66 30.29 20.27 5.96
CA GLU A 66 30.93 21.10 4.94
C GLU A 66 30.65 22.60 5.13
#